data_AF-A0A849SSD4-F1
#
_entry.id   AF-A0A849SSD4-F1
#
_cell.length_a   1.000
_cell.length_b   1.000
_cell.length_c   1.000
_cell.angle_alpha   90.00
_cell.angle_beta   90.00
_cell.angle_gamma   90.00
#
_symmetry.space_group_name_H-M   'P 1'
#
loop_
_entity.id
_entity.type
_entity.pdbx_description
1 polymer ?
#
loop_
_entity_poly.entity_id
_entity_poly.type
_entity_poly.pdbx_seq_one_letter_code
_entity_poly.pdbx_strand_id
1 'polypeptide(L)' 'MNIIINLIVYLVVFGLIWWLVSQLPLPAPVAQIVRVLFILLLILIVLTVTGILPGGYLPPIRL' A
#
# COMPACT_ATOMS: atom_id res chain seq x y z
N MET A 1 12.73 4.62 15.35
CA MET A 1 12.58 4.92 13.91
C MET A 1 11.34 5.82 13.76
N ASN A 2 11.46 7.06 13.26
CA ASN A 2 10.36 8.02 13.25
C ASN A 2 9.15 7.55 12.44
N ILE A 3 7.93 7.71 12.96
CA ILE A 3 6.67 7.28 12.32
C ILE A 3 6.49 7.85 10.90
N ILE A 4 6.97 9.08 10.69
CA ILE A 4 6.98 9.77 9.40
C ILE A 4 7.86 9.04 8.38
N ILE A 5 9.03 8.56 8.80
CA ILE A 5 9.94 7.80 7.92
C ILE A 5 9.28 6.50 7.49
N ASN A 6 8.61 5.81 8.41
CA ASN A 6 7.94 4.55 8.10
C ASN A 6 6.81 4.75 7.07
N LEU A 7 6.03 5.82 7.23
CA LEU A 7 4.98 6.22 6.30
C LEU A 7 5.50 6.54 4.90
N ILE A 8 6.58 7.31 4.82
CA ILE A 8 7.24 7.63 3.55
C ILE A 8 7.75 6.35 2.89
N VAL A 9 8.41 5.46 3.64
CA VAL A 9 8.90 4.18 3.13
C VAL A 9 7.76 3.33 2.58
N TYR A 10 6.64 3.20 3.29
CA TYR A 10 5.48 2.46 2.79
C TYR A 10 4.92 3.04 1.49
N LEU A 11 4.74 4.37 1.42
CA LEU A 11 4.23 5.03 0.22
C LEU A 11 5.17 4.86 -0.98
N VAL A 12 6.48 4.99 -0.75
CA VAL A 12 7.50 4.84 -1.80
C VAL A 12 7.58 3.39 -2.29
N VAL A 13 7.63 2.41 -1.38
CA VAL A 13 7.65 0.99 -1.75
C VAL A 13 6.39 0.62 -2.52
N PHE A 14 5.22 1.05 -2.04
CA PHE A 14 3.94 0.76 -2.69
C PHE A 14 3.83 1.44 -4.06
N GLY A 15 4.28 2.69 -4.19
CA GLY A 15 4.36 3.41 -5.46
C GLY A 15 5.33 2.80 -6.46
N LEU A 16 6.46 2.25 -6.01
CA LEU A 16 7.41 1.53 -6.87
C LEU A 16 6.83 0.21 -7.38
N ILE A 17 6.14 -0.55 -6.52
CA ILE A 17 5.44 -1.78 -6.92
C ILE A 17 4.39 -1.46 -7.98
N TRP A 18 3.60 -0.41 -7.78
CA TRP A 18 2.63 0.04 -8.77
C TRP A 18 3.25 0.41 -10.10
N TRP A 19 4.33 1.18 -10.05
CA TRP A 19 5.03 1.64 -11.22
C TRP A 19 5.49 0.45 -12.06
N LEU A 20 6.12 -0.55 -11.44
CA LEU A 20 6.50 -1.80 -12.12
C LEU A 20 5.30 -2.56 -12.69
N VAL A 21 4.24 -2.72 -11.92
CA VAL A 21 3.02 -3.42 -12.35
C VAL A 21 2.35 -2.72 -13.54
N SER A 22 2.41 -1.38 -13.60
CA SER A 22 1.84 -0.59 -14.68
C SER A 22 2.59 -0.71 -16.01
N GLN A 23 3.87 -1.08 -15.97
CA GLN A 23 4.69 -1.28 -17.17
C GLN A 23 4.48 -2.66 -17.80
N LEU A 24 3.86 -3.60 -17.07
CA LEU A 24 3.49 -4.88 -17.65
C LEU A 24 2.31 -4.68 -18.61
N PRO A 25 2.45 -5.01 -19.91
CA PRO A 25 1.35 -4.98 -20.85
C PRO A 25 0.39 -6.14 -20.53
N LEU A 26 -0.47 -5.92 -19.54
CA LEU A 26 -1.54 -6.84 -19.18
C LEU A 26 -2.74 -6.57 -20.11
N PRO A 27 -3.27 -7.57 -20.83
CA PRO A 27 -4.47 -7.39 -21.62
C PRO A 27 -5.67 -7.07 -20.70
N ALA A 28 -6.59 -6.24 -21.20
CA ALA A 28 -7.91 -6.12 -20.56
C ALA A 28 -8.58 -7.51 -20.57
N PRO A 29 -9.24 -7.95 -19.48
CA PRO A 29 -9.69 -7.21 -18.29
C PRO A 29 -8.74 -7.30 -17.07
N VAL A 30 -7.63 -8.01 -17.17
CA VAL A 30 -6.73 -8.28 -16.03
C VAL A 30 -6.08 -7.00 -15.51
N ALA A 31 -5.66 -6.12 -16.42
CA ALA A 31 -5.12 -4.80 -16.05
C ALA A 31 -6.12 -3.98 -15.22
N GLN A 32 -7.42 -4.11 -15.50
CA GLN A 32 -8.47 -3.40 -14.78
C GLN A 32 -8.65 -3.96 -13.37
N ILE A 33 -8.62 -5.30 -13.21
CA ILE A 33 -8.71 -5.97 -11.91
C ILE A 33 -7.53 -5.58 -11.02
N VAL A 34 -6.30 -5.63 -11.55
CA VAL A 34 -5.09 -5.22 -10.82
C VAL A 34 -5.17 -3.75 -10.42
N ARG A 35 -5.72 -2.89 -11.29
CA ARG A 35 -5.95 -1.48 -10.97
C ARG A 35 -6.88 -1.29 -9.78
N VAL A 36 -8.00 -1.99 -9.80
CA VAL A 36 -9.01 -1.92 -8.73
C VAL A 36 -8.44 -2.46 -7.41
N LEU A 37 -7.73 -3.59 -7.44
CA LEU A 37 -7.09 -4.16 -6.25
C LEU A 37 -6.04 -3.21 -5.64
N PHE A 38 -5.25 -2.54 -6.47
CA PHE A 38 -4.25 -1.61 -6.00
C PHE A 38 -4.87 -0.38 -5.34
N ILE A 39 -5.94 0.18 -5.94
CA ILE A 39 -6.68 1.30 -5.35
C ILE A 39 -7.28 0.89 -4.00
N LEU A 40 -7.85 -0.31 -3.89
CA LEU A 40 -8.37 -0.83 -2.62
C LEU A 40 -7.29 -0.97 -1.54
N LEU A 41 -6.11 -1.47 -1.89
CA LEU A 41 -4.98 -1.56 -0.97
C LEU A 41 -4.48 -0.17 -0.53
N LEU A 42 -4.41 0.79 -1.45
CA LEU A 42 -4.02 2.16 -1.12
C LEU A 42 -5.02 2.80 -0.15
N ILE A 43 -6.32 2.61 -0.38
CA ILE A 43 -7.39 3.05 0.52
C ILE A 43 -7.22 2.41 1.91
N LEU A 44 -6.95 1.10 1.98
CA LEU A 44 -6.70 0.41 3.25
C LEU A 44 -5.51 1.00 4.00
N ILE A 45 -4.37 1.22 3.33
CA ILE A 45 -3.18 1.82 3.96
C ILE A 45 -3.49 3.20 4.52
N VAL A 46 -4.19 4.05 3.76
CA VAL A 46 -4.58 5.40 4.21
C VAL A 46 -5.54 5.32 5.40
N LEU A 47 -6.53 4.43 5.37
CA LEU A 47 -7.48 4.22 6.47
C LEU A 47 -6.80 3.68 7.74
N THR A 48 -5.80 2.82 7.60
CA THR A 48 -4.99 2.32 8.73
C THR A 48 -4.10 3.41 9.30
N VAL A 49 -3.45 4.23 8.45
CA VAL A 49 -2.62 5.36 8.89
C VAL A 49 -3.43 6.43 9.61
N THR A 50 -4.63 6.73 9.10
CA THR A 50 -5.54 7.73 9.69
C THR A 50 -6.28 7.21 10.93
N GLY A 51 -6.06 5.95 11.31
CA GLY A 51 -6.65 5.34 12.50
C GLY A 51 -8.13 5.02 12.39
N ILE A 52 -8.72 5.14 11.19
CA ILE A 52 -10.14 4.82 10.92
C ILE A 52 -10.34 3.30 10.93
N LEU A 53 -9.34 2.55 10.46
CA LEU A 53 -9.30 1.10 10.62
C LEU A 53 -8.29 0.74 11.72
N PRO A 54 -8.65 -0.12 12.69
CA PRO A 54 -7.70 -0.61 13.67
C PRO A 54 -6.62 -1.40 12.92
N GLY A 55 -5.42 -0.83 12.85
CA GLY A 55 -4.20 -1.53 12.45
C GLY A 55 -3.81 -2.56 13.51
N GLY A 56 -4.65 -3.57 13.70
CA GLY A 56 -4.39 -4.69 14.60
C GLY A 56 -3.28 -5.56 14.03
N TYR A 57 -2.32 -5.92 14.89
CA TYR A 57 -1.24 -6.89 14.68
C TYR A 57 0.06 -6.39 14.01
N LEU A 58 0.58 -5.22 14.39
CA LEU A 58 2.03 -5.07 14.45
C LEU A 58 2.48 -5.32 15.90
N PRO A 59 3.09 -6.49 16.21
CA PRO A 59 3.53 -6.78 17.58
C PRO A 59 4.51 -5.70 18.05
N PRO A 60 4.40 -5.26 19.31
CA PRO A 60 5.28 -4.22 19.83
C PRO A 60 6.72 -4.76 19.83
N ILE A 61 7.57 -4.23 18.95
CA ILE A 61 9.02 -4.45 19.04
C ILE A 61 9.49 -3.68 20.27
N ARG A 62 9.66 -4.41 21.38
CA ARG A 62 10.34 -3.92 22.56
C ARG A 62 11.84 -3.90 22.23
N LEU A 63 12.36 -2.68 22.03
CA LEU A 63 13.79 -2.39 22.06
C LEU A 63 14.25 -2.31 23.52
#